data_AF-A0A7V9Q8F8-F1
#
_entry.id   AF-A0A7V9Q8F8-F1
#
_cell.length_a   1.000
_cell.length_b   1.000
_cell.length_c   1.000
_cell.angle_alpha   90.00
_cell.angle_beta   90.00
_cell.angle_gamma   90.00
#
_symmetry.space_group_name_H-M   'P 1'
#
loop_
_entity.id
_entity.type
_entity.pdbx_description
1 polymer ?
#
loop_
_entity_poly.entity_id
_entity_poly.type
_entity_poly.pdbx_seq_one_letter_code
_entity_poly.pdbx_strand_id
1 'polypeptide(L)'
;LRPLPFPARGSQTPDEDALALANAPVLFARANTIDRFTDVPLLMYYEVLREPAGDSIIRYTTIFSHEDGGTPTAALMARWGRASDIEWTYESRVRAGKVIEETFQGVEHETKFFTGARAMGNHPLLAVASDNNNFSDLACSAVRFAPLPTRARLDAATRESVMDAEPWTHRVMSEELQRERRITDRAFSANTIADPRHYLYIEASAELTGAALAFDVRLNGDTQIYPSDLNDARLRIDRSVPFRSAVRLPAGTIPSKVEKITVRCHETAQAADRRACRRVRLGKLLMLDRDYVPRPLEQFSAPPESQLAPGETVTFSRAQR
;
A
#
# COMPACT_ATOMS: atom_id res chain seq x y z
N LEU A 1 22.37 -27.28 14.04
CA LEU A 1 21.41 -26.19 13.74
C LEU A 1 20.31 -26.24 14.79
N ARG A 2 20.30 -25.30 15.74
CA ARG A 2 19.21 -25.21 16.74
C ARG A 2 18.02 -24.48 16.08
N PRO A 3 16.78 -24.99 16.21
CA PRO A 3 15.62 -24.27 15.73
C PRO A 3 15.42 -22.99 16.57
N LEU A 4 15.17 -21.88 15.89
CA LEU A 4 14.82 -20.60 16.52
C LEU A 4 13.48 -20.72 17.25
N PRO A 5 13.30 -20.11 18.43
CA PRO A 5 12.04 -20.15 19.15
C PRO A 5 11.02 -19.25 18.44
N PHE A 6 9.85 -19.82 18.13
CA PHE A 6 8.69 -19.04 17.70
C PHE A 6 8.25 -18.09 18.83
N PRO A 7 7.94 -16.82 18.53
CA PRO A 7 7.45 -15.89 19.55
C PRO A 7 6.08 -16.33 20.09
N ALA A 8 5.87 -16.08 21.38
CA ALA A 8 4.70 -16.52 22.13
C ALA A 8 3.38 -16.01 21.52
N ARG A 9 2.45 -16.94 21.31
CA ARG A 9 1.13 -16.72 20.69
C ARG A 9 0.17 -16.02 21.66
N GLY A 10 -0.24 -14.80 21.36
CA GLY A 10 -1.43 -14.19 21.98
C GLY A 10 -2.70 -14.67 21.26
N SER A 11 -3.61 -15.35 21.98
CA SER A 11 -4.96 -15.79 21.55
C SER A 11 -5.15 -16.13 20.05
N GLN A 12 -4.18 -16.83 19.46
CA GLN A 12 -4.25 -17.36 18.10
C GLN A 12 -5.01 -18.69 18.18
N THR A 13 -6.18 -18.79 17.54
CA THR A 13 -6.82 -20.07 17.29
C THR A 13 -6.05 -20.76 16.16
N PRO A 14 -5.39 -21.92 16.40
CA PRO A 14 -4.61 -22.63 15.37
C PRO A 14 -5.42 -22.97 14.11
N ASP A 15 -6.75 -23.02 14.21
CA ASP A 15 -7.66 -23.40 13.13
C ASP A 15 -7.75 -22.37 11.99
N GLU A 16 -7.63 -21.07 12.29
CA GLU A 16 -7.78 -20.02 11.26
C GLU A 16 -6.55 -19.87 10.37
N ASP A 17 -5.36 -19.94 10.97
CA ASP A 17 -4.11 -19.89 10.22
C ASP A 17 -3.97 -21.16 9.37
N ALA A 18 -4.37 -22.32 9.90
CA ALA A 18 -4.44 -23.55 9.12
C ALA A 18 -5.44 -23.44 7.96
N LEU A 19 -6.61 -22.85 8.20
CA LEU A 19 -7.61 -22.63 7.16
C LEU A 19 -7.12 -21.63 6.10
N ALA A 20 -6.41 -20.57 6.51
CA ALA A 20 -5.82 -19.60 5.59
C ALA A 20 -4.75 -20.25 4.69
N LEU A 21 -3.88 -21.08 5.26
CA LEU A 21 -2.87 -21.77 4.48
C LEU A 21 -3.50 -22.80 3.53
N ALA A 22 -4.53 -23.52 3.96
CA ALA A 22 -5.21 -24.54 3.15
C ALA A 22 -6.07 -23.97 2.00
N ASN A 23 -6.44 -22.69 2.07
CA ASN A 23 -7.26 -22.02 1.06
C ASN A 23 -6.52 -20.86 0.36
N ALA A 24 -5.19 -20.81 0.49
CA ALA A 24 -4.38 -19.78 -0.15
C ALA A 24 -4.50 -19.85 -1.69
N PRO A 25 -4.82 -18.76 -2.40
CA PRO A 25 -4.92 -18.77 -3.86
C PRO A 25 -3.59 -19.13 -4.55
N VAL A 26 -3.68 -19.86 -5.66
CA VAL A 26 -2.60 -20.01 -6.64
C VAL A 26 -2.89 -19.08 -7.80
N LEU A 27 -1.92 -18.24 -8.15
CA LEU A 27 -2.05 -17.23 -9.18
C LEU A 27 -1.40 -17.69 -10.47
N PHE A 28 -2.14 -17.61 -11.57
CA PHE A 28 -1.61 -17.75 -12.90
C PHE A 28 -1.09 -16.41 -13.39
N ALA A 29 0.12 -16.42 -13.96
CA ALA A 29 0.73 -15.24 -14.54
C ALA A 29 -0.14 -14.68 -15.68
N ARG A 30 -0.24 -13.36 -15.77
CA ARG A 30 -0.84 -12.69 -16.92
C ARG A 30 -0.01 -13.03 -18.17
N ALA A 31 -0.67 -13.41 -19.25
CA ALA A 31 0.02 -14.04 -20.40
C ALA A 31 1.13 -13.17 -21.01
N ASN A 32 0.95 -11.85 -21.04
CA ASN A 32 1.92 -10.90 -21.60
C ASN A 32 3.00 -10.44 -20.61
N THR A 33 3.06 -10.96 -19.37
CA THR A 33 4.12 -10.66 -18.40
C THR A 33 5.17 -11.76 -18.30
N ILE A 34 4.89 -12.95 -18.84
CA ILE A 34 5.84 -14.06 -18.91
C ILE A 34 7.10 -13.63 -19.67
N ASP A 35 8.26 -13.87 -19.06
CA ASP A 35 9.59 -13.48 -19.54
C ASP A 35 9.82 -11.96 -19.69
N ARG A 36 8.94 -11.11 -19.14
CA ARG A 36 9.07 -9.64 -19.22
C ARG A 36 9.50 -8.96 -17.93
N PHE A 37 9.65 -9.71 -16.84
CA PHE A 37 10.09 -9.21 -15.52
C PHE A 37 9.26 -7.98 -15.08
N THR A 38 7.94 -8.04 -15.28
CA THR A 38 6.96 -7.04 -14.83
C THR A 38 5.78 -7.70 -14.12
N ASP A 39 5.10 -6.95 -13.26
CA ASP A 39 3.90 -7.38 -12.52
C ASP A 39 4.06 -8.77 -11.87
N VAL A 40 5.21 -8.99 -11.25
CA VAL A 40 5.52 -10.28 -10.63
C VAL A 40 4.87 -10.34 -9.24
N PRO A 41 4.07 -11.36 -8.91
CA PRO A 41 3.60 -11.57 -7.54
C PRO A 41 4.78 -11.77 -6.60
N LEU A 42 5.01 -10.82 -5.71
CA LEU A 42 6.16 -10.83 -4.78
C LEU A 42 5.78 -11.53 -3.47
N LEU A 43 4.71 -11.06 -2.85
CA LEU A 43 4.29 -11.48 -1.53
C LEU A 43 2.77 -11.59 -1.50
N MET A 44 2.27 -12.66 -0.91
CA MET A 44 0.87 -12.74 -0.52
C MET A 44 0.78 -12.62 0.99
N TYR A 45 -0.18 -11.85 1.47
CA TYR A 45 -0.51 -11.82 2.88
C TYR A 45 -1.99 -12.07 3.08
N TYR A 46 -2.36 -12.46 4.29
CA TYR A 46 -3.76 -12.60 4.67
C TYR A 46 -4.09 -11.89 5.97
N GLU A 47 -5.33 -11.42 6.06
CA GLU A 47 -5.93 -10.83 7.25
C GLU A 47 -7.10 -11.71 7.69
N VAL A 48 -7.37 -11.74 9.01
CA VAL A 48 -8.57 -12.37 9.56
C VAL A 48 -9.43 -11.27 10.16
N LEU A 49 -10.52 -10.94 9.48
CA LEU A 49 -11.46 -9.90 9.89
C LEU A 49 -12.65 -10.56 10.59
N ARG A 50 -13.06 -10.01 11.74
CA ARG A 50 -14.22 -10.53 12.48
C ARG A 50 -15.48 -9.80 12.06
N GLU A 51 -16.54 -10.53 11.75
CA GLU A 51 -17.85 -9.96 11.48
C GLU A 51 -18.72 -9.96 12.76
N PRO A 52 -19.65 -8.98 12.92
CA PRO A 52 -20.50 -8.89 14.11
C PRO A 52 -21.35 -10.12 14.41
N ALA A 53 -21.67 -10.94 13.39
CA ALA A 53 -22.46 -12.16 13.52
C ALA A 53 -21.66 -13.40 13.99
N GLY A 54 -20.37 -13.24 14.33
CA GLY A 54 -19.48 -14.33 14.73
C GLY A 54 -18.79 -15.06 13.57
N ASP A 55 -19.14 -14.69 12.33
CA ASP A 55 -18.40 -15.11 11.14
C ASP A 55 -17.02 -14.44 11.09
N SER A 56 -16.11 -15.00 10.30
CA SER A 56 -14.80 -14.41 10.05
C SER A 56 -14.49 -14.41 8.57
N ILE A 57 -13.86 -13.36 8.09
CA ILE A 57 -13.37 -13.26 6.71
C ILE A 57 -11.87 -13.49 6.72
N ILE A 58 -11.39 -14.43 5.92
CA ILE A 58 -9.99 -14.56 5.57
C ILE A 58 -9.79 -13.83 4.24
N ARG A 59 -9.11 -12.68 4.28
CA ARG A 59 -8.83 -11.84 3.10
C ARG A 59 -7.39 -12.02 2.68
N TYR A 60 -7.16 -12.41 1.43
CA TYR A 60 -5.83 -12.48 0.83
C TYR A 60 -5.58 -11.25 -0.05
N THR A 61 -4.37 -10.72 0.05
CA THR A 61 -3.91 -9.59 -0.77
C THR A 61 -2.53 -9.94 -1.31
N THR A 62 -2.29 -9.59 -2.57
CA THR A 62 -1.01 -9.84 -3.25
C THR A 62 -0.33 -8.51 -3.54
N ILE A 63 0.96 -8.44 -3.24
CA ILE A 63 1.85 -7.35 -3.62
C ILE A 63 2.57 -7.74 -4.90
N PHE A 64 2.41 -6.93 -5.94
CA PHE A 64 3.08 -7.09 -7.22
C PHE A 64 4.27 -6.15 -7.30
N SER A 65 5.27 -6.49 -8.13
CA SER A 65 6.47 -5.68 -8.28
C SER A 65 6.17 -4.28 -8.82
N HIS A 66 5.16 -4.14 -9.68
CA HIS A 66 4.75 -2.90 -10.34
C HIS A 66 3.25 -2.93 -10.72
N GLU A 67 2.75 -1.83 -11.28
CA GLU A 67 1.44 -1.70 -11.97
C GLU A 67 1.68 -1.24 -13.43
N ASP A 68 1.50 -2.14 -14.40
CA ASP A 68 1.65 -1.82 -15.82
C ASP A 68 0.57 -0.83 -16.33
N GLY A 69 -0.61 -0.80 -15.69
CA GLY A 69 -1.81 -0.11 -16.19
C GLY A 69 -2.25 1.14 -15.42
N GLY A 70 -3.04 1.99 -16.08
CA GLY A 70 -3.97 2.97 -15.49
C GLY A 70 -3.40 4.19 -14.73
N THR A 71 -2.32 4.04 -13.96
CA THR A 71 -1.85 5.07 -13.03
C THR A 71 -0.42 5.52 -13.33
N PRO A 72 -0.18 6.82 -13.61
CA PRO A 72 1.17 7.31 -13.81
C PRO A 72 2.06 7.14 -12.56
N THR A 73 3.33 6.80 -12.74
CA THR A 73 4.28 6.53 -11.64
C THR A 73 4.36 7.67 -10.60
N ALA A 74 4.30 8.93 -11.06
CA ALA A 74 4.31 10.07 -10.15
C ALA A 74 3.04 10.13 -9.28
N ALA A 75 1.89 9.73 -9.83
CA ALA A 75 0.65 9.60 -9.07
C ALA A 75 0.74 8.47 -8.07
N LEU A 76 1.25 7.31 -8.47
CA LEU A 76 1.52 6.17 -7.59
C LEU A 76 2.33 6.57 -6.35
N MET A 77 3.44 7.29 -6.55
CA MET A 77 4.22 7.81 -5.42
C MET A 77 3.44 8.84 -4.59
N ALA A 78 2.76 9.80 -5.22
CA ALA A 78 2.09 10.89 -4.51
C ALA A 78 0.89 10.42 -3.67
N ARG A 79 0.01 9.57 -4.21
CA ARG A 79 -1.22 9.16 -3.51
C ARG A 79 -1.11 7.82 -2.81
N TRP A 80 -0.08 7.01 -3.07
CA TRP A 80 0.05 5.68 -2.49
C TRP A 80 1.44 5.37 -1.89
N GLY A 81 2.45 6.19 -2.17
CA GLY A 81 3.79 6.04 -1.61
C GLY A 81 4.52 4.77 -2.05
N ARG A 82 4.24 4.26 -3.25
CA ARG A 82 4.93 3.14 -3.89
C ARG A 82 4.59 3.12 -5.38
N ALA A 83 5.35 2.37 -6.17
CA ALA A 83 5.00 1.99 -7.54
C ALA A 83 4.56 0.52 -7.65
N SER A 84 4.88 -0.33 -6.67
CA SER A 84 4.32 -1.68 -6.57
C SER A 84 2.81 -1.64 -6.50
N ASP A 85 2.15 -2.62 -7.10
CA ASP A 85 0.72 -2.78 -6.94
C ASP A 85 0.39 -3.61 -5.69
N ILE A 86 -0.77 -3.35 -5.09
CA ILE A 86 -1.26 -4.15 -3.95
C ILE A 86 -2.74 -4.38 -4.17
N GLU A 87 -3.11 -5.61 -4.53
CA GLU A 87 -4.47 -5.94 -4.95
C GLU A 87 -5.11 -6.98 -4.04
N TRP A 88 -6.38 -6.73 -3.69
CA TRP A 88 -7.19 -7.69 -2.95
C TRP A 88 -7.43 -8.89 -3.87
N THR A 89 -6.93 -10.05 -3.49
CA THR A 89 -6.91 -11.22 -4.36
C THR A 89 -8.16 -12.06 -4.20
N TYR A 90 -8.50 -12.37 -2.95
CA TYR A 90 -9.50 -13.38 -2.64
C TYR A 90 -10.02 -13.22 -1.22
N GLU A 91 -11.25 -13.62 -0.97
CA GLU A 91 -11.88 -13.67 0.34
C GLU A 91 -12.61 -14.98 0.54
N SER A 92 -12.49 -15.52 1.76
CA SER A 92 -13.32 -16.62 2.24
C SER A 92 -14.05 -16.18 3.51
N ARG A 93 -15.38 -16.18 3.49
CA ARG A 93 -16.19 -16.07 4.71
C ARG A 93 -16.28 -17.44 5.36
N VAL A 94 -16.03 -17.48 6.66
CA VAL A 94 -15.91 -18.69 7.47
C VAL A 94 -16.91 -18.65 8.61
N ARG A 95 -17.69 -19.72 8.76
CA ARG A 95 -18.63 -19.94 9.85
C ARG A 95 -18.39 -21.30 10.47
N ALA A 96 -18.18 -21.34 11.79
CA ALA A 96 -17.91 -22.56 12.54
C ALA A 96 -16.82 -23.45 11.89
N GLY A 97 -15.73 -22.82 11.44
CA GLY A 97 -14.59 -23.49 10.80
C GLY A 97 -14.81 -23.95 9.36
N LYS A 98 -15.93 -23.61 8.73
CA LYS A 98 -16.22 -23.95 7.33
C LYS A 98 -16.32 -22.70 6.47
N VAL A 99 -15.74 -22.75 5.27
CA VAL A 99 -15.94 -21.73 4.24
C VAL A 99 -17.39 -21.80 3.75
N ILE A 100 -18.08 -20.66 3.74
CA ILE A 100 -19.50 -20.56 3.36
C ILE A 100 -19.74 -19.63 2.16
N GLU A 101 -18.80 -18.75 1.84
CA GLU A 101 -18.85 -17.84 0.70
C GLU A 101 -17.43 -17.46 0.31
N GLU A 102 -17.22 -17.30 -0.99
CA GLU A 102 -15.91 -16.99 -1.56
C GLU A 102 -16.04 -15.95 -2.67
N THR A 103 -15.21 -14.92 -2.61
CA THR A 103 -15.20 -13.81 -3.56
C THR A 103 -13.79 -13.42 -3.95
N PHE A 104 -13.65 -12.71 -5.08
CA PHE A 104 -12.37 -12.18 -5.56
C PHE A 104 -12.56 -10.85 -6.27
N GLN A 105 -11.45 -10.10 -6.44
CA GLN A 105 -11.44 -8.85 -7.19
C GLN A 105 -11.32 -9.12 -8.68
N GLY A 106 -12.43 -9.06 -9.40
CA GLY A 106 -12.48 -9.07 -10.84
C GLY A 106 -11.91 -7.81 -11.48
N VAL A 107 -11.70 -7.87 -12.80
CA VAL A 107 -11.38 -6.72 -13.65
C VAL A 107 -12.31 -5.53 -13.37
N GLU A 108 -11.77 -4.30 -13.45
CA GLU A 108 -12.43 -3.05 -13.02
C GLU A 108 -12.71 -2.98 -11.51
N HIS A 109 -11.94 -3.74 -10.72
CA HIS A 109 -12.09 -3.84 -9.26
C HIS A 109 -13.46 -4.35 -8.80
N GLU A 110 -14.17 -5.11 -9.64
CA GLU A 110 -15.49 -5.67 -9.33
C GLU A 110 -15.39 -6.82 -8.33
N THR A 111 -16.25 -6.84 -7.30
CA THR A 111 -16.37 -8.03 -6.43
C THR A 111 -17.14 -9.14 -7.16
N LYS A 112 -16.51 -10.30 -7.36
CA LYS A 112 -17.13 -11.47 -8.02
C LYS A 112 -17.14 -12.68 -7.10
N PHE A 113 -18.17 -13.52 -7.23
CA PHE A 113 -18.20 -14.82 -6.56
C PHE A 113 -17.24 -15.79 -7.25
N PHE A 114 -16.49 -16.56 -6.47
CA PHE A 114 -15.59 -17.55 -7.00
C PHE A 114 -16.34 -18.80 -7.46
N THR A 115 -16.18 -19.18 -8.73
CA THR A 115 -16.76 -20.39 -9.32
C THR A 115 -15.72 -21.27 -10.03
N GLY A 116 -14.44 -20.89 -9.93
CA GLY A 116 -13.33 -21.50 -10.65
C GLY A 116 -12.83 -22.82 -10.09
N ALA A 117 -11.80 -23.34 -10.74
CA ALA A 117 -11.14 -24.58 -10.38
C ALA A 117 -10.21 -24.43 -9.16
N ARG A 118 -9.85 -25.56 -8.54
CA ARG A 118 -8.89 -25.62 -7.43
C ARG A 118 -7.73 -26.54 -7.75
N ALA A 119 -6.60 -26.35 -7.06
CA ALA A 119 -5.47 -27.26 -7.12
C ALA A 119 -5.01 -27.69 -5.72
N MET A 120 -4.32 -28.84 -5.66
CA MET A 120 -3.60 -29.31 -4.48
C MET A 120 -4.45 -29.32 -3.19
N GLY A 121 -5.73 -29.64 -3.30
CA GLY A 121 -6.71 -29.51 -2.22
C GLY A 121 -7.66 -28.34 -2.48
N ASN A 122 -7.71 -27.38 -1.56
CA ASN A 122 -8.72 -26.31 -1.58
C ASN A 122 -8.19 -24.98 -2.15
N HIS A 123 -7.00 -24.94 -2.74
CA HIS A 123 -6.40 -23.70 -3.24
C HIS A 123 -7.15 -23.18 -4.47
N PRO A 124 -7.82 -22.00 -4.41
CA PRO A 124 -8.46 -21.38 -5.56
C PRO A 124 -7.44 -21.10 -6.67
N LEU A 125 -7.80 -21.41 -7.91
CA LEU A 125 -7.01 -21.03 -9.07
C LEU A 125 -7.55 -19.71 -9.64
N LEU A 126 -6.74 -18.66 -9.55
CA LEU A 126 -7.04 -17.35 -10.12
C LEU A 126 -5.98 -16.98 -11.16
N ALA A 127 -6.36 -16.28 -12.22
CA ALA A 127 -5.42 -15.66 -13.16
C ALA A 127 -5.40 -14.14 -12.97
N VAL A 128 -4.21 -13.55 -13.07
CA VAL A 128 -4.08 -12.10 -13.23
C VAL A 128 -4.57 -11.74 -14.62
N ALA A 129 -5.57 -10.86 -14.70
CA ALA A 129 -6.43 -10.67 -15.86
C ALA A 129 -6.42 -9.23 -16.43
N SER A 130 -5.84 -8.26 -15.72
CA SER A 130 -5.72 -6.87 -16.18
C SER A 130 -4.31 -6.29 -15.96
N ASP A 131 -4.02 -5.16 -16.60
CA ASP A 131 -2.78 -4.39 -16.40
C ASP A 131 -2.69 -3.75 -15.00
N ASN A 132 -3.83 -3.70 -14.28
CA ASN A 132 -3.94 -3.22 -12.89
C ASN A 132 -4.10 -4.42 -11.93
N ASN A 133 -3.52 -5.56 -12.30
CA ASN A 133 -3.42 -6.80 -11.53
C ASN A 133 -4.72 -7.35 -10.89
N ASN A 134 -5.90 -7.05 -11.45
CA ASN A 134 -7.14 -7.70 -11.02
C ASN A 134 -7.24 -9.13 -11.59
N PHE A 135 -8.22 -9.89 -11.11
CA PHE A 135 -8.24 -11.34 -11.26
C PHE A 135 -9.40 -11.88 -12.10
N SER A 136 -9.27 -13.14 -12.50
CA SER A 136 -10.30 -13.97 -13.11
C SER A 136 -10.22 -15.37 -12.51
N ASP A 137 -11.35 -16.03 -12.31
CA ASP A 137 -11.41 -17.44 -11.90
C ASP A 137 -11.34 -18.43 -13.10
N LEU A 138 -11.13 -17.88 -14.31
CA LEU A 138 -10.83 -18.63 -15.53
C LEU A 138 -9.31 -18.67 -15.75
N ALA A 139 -8.64 -19.62 -15.11
CA ALA A 139 -7.19 -19.74 -15.15
C ALA A 139 -6.65 -20.55 -16.36
N CYS A 140 -5.77 -19.96 -17.17
CA CYS A 140 -5.26 -20.61 -18.41
C CYS A 140 -3.79 -20.32 -18.78
N SER A 141 -2.92 -19.98 -17.82
CA SER A 141 -1.50 -19.67 -18.11
C SER A 141 -0.54 -20.85 -17.86
N ALA A 142 0.63 -20.82 -18.50
CA ALA A 142 1.69 -21.82 -18.31
C ALA A 142 2.48 -21.62 -17.00
N VAL A 143 2.52 -20.38 -16.50
CA VAL A 143 3.28 -20.01 -15.29
C VAL A 143 2.31 -19.80 -14.13
N ARG A 144 2.66 -20.37 -12.97
CA ARG A 144 1.90 -20.26 -11.72
C ARG A 144 2.79 -19.79 -10.58
N PHE A 145 2.23 -18.95 -9.73
CA PHE A 145 2.81 -18.48 -8.48
C PHE A 145 1.96 -18.98 -7.32
N ALA A 146 2.60 -19.62 -6.35
CA ALA A 146 1.98 -20.09 -5.12
C ALA A 146 2.77 -19.55 -3.91
N PRO A 147 2.80 -18.22 -3.70
CA PRO A 147 3.50 -17.65 -2.55
C PRO A 147 2.88 -18.19 -1.26
N LEU A 148 3.72 -18.57 -0.30
CA LEU A 148 3.26 -18.92 1.05
C LEU A 148 2.73 -17.65 1.72
N PRO A 149 1.42 -17.53 2.02
CA PRO A 149 0.90 -16.27 2.51
C PRO A 149 1.30 -16.04 3.97
N THR A 150 1.66 -14.81 4.29
CA THR A 150 2.01 -14.39 5.66
C THR A 150 0.84 -13.67 6.33
N ARG A 151 0.61 -13.90 7.62
CA ARG A 151 -0.46 -13.18 8.35
C ARG A 151 -0.09 -11.71 8.55
N ALA A 152 -0.98 -10.80 8.18
CA ALA A 152 -0.88 -9.38 8.46
C ALA A 152 -1.93 -8.93 9.50
N ARG A 153 -1.64 -7.82 10.18
CA ARG A 153 -2.58 -7.10 11.06
C ARG A 153 -2.53 -5.63 10.70
N LEU A 154 -3.59 -5.13 10.07
CA LEU A 154 -3.63 -3.78 9.51
C LEU A 154 -4.71 -2.89 10.15
N ASP A 155 -5.21 -3.22 11.35
CA ASP A 155 -6.32 -2.53 12.03
C ASP A 155 -6.17 -0.99 12.10
N ALA A 156 -4.92 -0.51 12.14
CA ALA A 156 -4.58 0.92 12.08
C ALA A 156 -3.34 1.21 11.21
N ALA A 157 -3.00 0.30 10.30
CA ALA A 157 -1.81 0.41 9.44
C ALA A 157 -2.21 0.38 7.97
N THR A 158 -1.34 0.91 7.13
CA THR A 158 -1.55 0.85 5.67
C THR A 158 -1.08 -0.50 5.12
N ARG A 159 -1.58 -0.89 3.94
CA ARG A 159 -1.16 -2.14 3.27
C ARG A 159 0.34 -2.16 2.98
N GLU A 160 0.91 -0.99 2.77
CA GLU A 160 2.32 -0.72 2.54
C GLU A 160 3.18 -1.05 3.78
N SER A 161 2.59 -1.13 4.98
CA SER A 161 3.30 -1.63 6.17
C SER A 161 3.77 -3.08 6.02
N VAL A 162 3.16 -3.87 5.14
CA VAL A 162 3.64 -5.22 4.83
C VAL A 162 4.95 -5.14 4.04
N MET A 163 5.08 -4.22 3.09
CA MET A 163 6.35 -3.95 2.39
C MET A 163 7.43 -3.45 3.34
N ASP A 164 7.06 -2.70 4.39
CA ASP A 164 8.03 -2.25 5.40
C ASP A 164 8.59 -3.42 6.23
N ALA A 165 7.75 -4.44 6.49
CA ALA A 165 8.13 -5.65 7.20
C ALA A 165 8.95 -6.60 6.33
N GLU A 166 8.78 -6.53 5.00
CA GLU A 166 9.50 -7.31 3.99
C GLU A 166 10.28 -6.38 3.02
N PRO A 167 11.33 -5.67 3.48
CA PRO A 167 11.95 -4.57 2.74
C PRO A 167 12.47 -4.90 1.34
N TRP A 168 12.74 -6.17 1.07
CA TRP A 168 13.14 -6.62 -0.25
C TRP A 168 12.10 -6.30 -1.33
N THR A 169 10.82 -6.11 -0.98
CA THR A 169 9.78 -5.67 -1.93
C THR A 169 10.03 -4.24 -2.41
N HIS A 170 10.51 -3.33 -1.54
CA HIS A 170 10.90 -1.97 -1.94
C HIS A 170 12.09 -1.98 -2.89
N ARG A 171 13.02 -2.92 -2.68
CA ARG A 171 14.16 -3.11 -3.58
C ARG A 171 13.69 -3.58 -4.96
N VAL A 172 12.86 -4.62 -5.04
CA VAL A 172 12.36 -5.14 -6.32
C VAL A 172 11.56 -4.08 -7.08
N MET A 173 10.68 -3.34 -6.40
CA MET A 173 9.99 -2.18 -6.97
C MET A 173 10.97 -1.18 -7.62
N SER A 174 12.05 -0.85 -6.91
CA SER A 174 13.02 0.13 -7.37
C SER A 174 13.86 -0.39 -8.54
N GLU A 175 14.28 -1.66 -8.50
CA GLU A 175 15.02 -2.32 -9.58
C GLU A 175 14.17 -2.41 -10.86
N GLU A 176 12.87 -2.63 -10.73
CA GLU A 176 11.95 -2.65 -11.85
C GLU A 176 11.75 -1.25 -12.47
N LEU A 177 11.49 -0.24 -11.64
CA LEU A 177 11.44 1.16 -12.11
C LEU A 177 12.73 1.58 -12.84
N GLN A 178 13.89 1.10 -12.39
CA GLN A 178 15.16 1.32 -13.06
C GLN A 178 15.23 0.60 -14.41
N ARG A 179 14.86 -0.69 -14.46
CA ARG A 179 14.78 -1.50 -15.69
C ARG A 179 13.92 -0.81 -16.75
N GLU A 180 12.81 -0.21 -16.34
CA GLU A 180 11.87 0.50 -17.20
C GLU A 180 12.23 1.96 -17.51
N ARG A 181 13.38 2.44 -17.00
CA ARG A 181 13.85 3.82 -17.18
C ARG A 181 12.87 4.86 -16.63
N ARG A 182 12.13 4.50 -15.57
CA ARG A 182 11.21 5.39 -14.85
C ARG A 182 11.89 6.17 -13.72
N ILE A 183 13.14 5.85 -13.38
CA ILE A 183 13.97 6.64 -12.45
C ILE A 183 14.82 7.65 -13.23
N THR A 184 14.76 8.93 -12.85
CA THR A 184 15.53 10.01 -13.47
C THR A 184 15.96 11.06 -12.44
N ASP A 185 17.11 11.69 -12.68
CA ASP A 185 17.61 12.88 -11.98
C ASP A 185 17.30 14.19 -12.76
N ARG A 186 16.72 14.07 -13.96
CA ARG A 186 16.44 15.19 -14.87
C ARG A 186 14.99 15.68 -14.77
N ALA A 187 14.42 16.10 -15.91
CA ALA A 187 13.03 16.51 -16.02
C ALA A 187 12.09 15.35 -15.64
N PHE A 188 11.24 15.61 -14.65
CA PHE A 188 10.20 14.70 -14.22
C PHE A 188 8.98 14.82 -15.12
N SER A 189 8.32 13.69 -15.35
CA SER A 189 7.09 13.56 -16.11
C SER A 189 6.07 12.80 -15.27
N ALA A 190 4.87 12.60 -15.80
CA ALA A 190 3.86 11.77 -15.13
C ALA A 190 4.37 10.33 -14.83
N ASN A 191 5.29 9.80 -15.65
CA ASN A 191 5.77 8.42 -15.55
C ASN A 191 7.21 8.29 -15.04
N THR A 192 7.88 9.40 -14.72
CA THR A 192 9.25 9.39 -14.22
C THR A 192 9.35 10.03 -12.84
N ILE A 193 10.09 9.37 -11.95
CA ILE A 193 10.28 9.77 -10.56
C ILE A 193 11.76 9.81 -10.20
N ALA A 194 12.11 10.35 -9.03
CA ALA A 194 13.47 10.23 -8.52
C ALA A 194 13.69 8.81 -7.98
N ASP A 195 14.94 8.49 -7.63
CA ASP A 195 15.24 7.25 -6.89
C ASP A 195 14.33 7.16 -5.65
N PRO A 196 13.63 6.03 -5.41
CA PRO A 196 12.76 5.84 -4.24
C PRO A 196 13.45 6.14 -2.90
N ARG A 197 14.78 6.02 -2.81
CA ARG A 197 15.56 6.39 -1.62
C ARG A 197 15.60 7.89 -1.33
N HIS A 198 15.18 8.72 -2.28
CA HIS A 198 15.10 10.17 -2.14
C HIS A 198 13.71 10.65 -1.72
N TYR A 199 12.87 9.78 -1.17
CA TYR A 199 11.52 10.12 -0.71
C TYR A 199 11.39 9.98 0.80
N LEU A 200 10.63 10.90 1.40
CA LEU A 200 10.00 10.69 2.69
C LEU A 200 8.64 10.06 2.47
N TYR A 201 8.43 8.89 3.04
CA TYR A 201 7.17 8.18 3.02
C TYR A 201 6.38 8.53 4.27
N ILE A 202 5.13 8.95 4.07
CA ILE A 202 4.24 9.46 5.11
C ILE A 202 3.01 8.57 5.14
N GLU A 203 2.88 7.74 6.18
CA GLU A 203 1.63 7.08 6.52
C GLU A 203 0.74 8.05 7.29
N ALA A 204 -0.55 8.09 6.96
CA ALA A 204 -1.51 8.99 7.59
C ALA A 204 -2.94 8.45 7.50
N SER A 205 -3.82 9.06 8.29
CA SER A 205 -5.27 8.83 8.24
C SER A 205 -6.00 10.15 8.38
N ALA A 206 -7.12 10.30 7.69
CA ALA A 206 -8.01 11.45 7.83
C ALA A 206 -9.43 11.07 7.40
N GLU A 207 -10.42 11.80 7.91
CA GLU A 207 -11.80 11.76 7.42
C GLU A 207 -12.01 12.92 6.45
N LEU A 208 -12.24 12.62 5.18
CA LEU A 208 -12.38 13.61 4.11
C LEU A 208 -13.83 13.74 3.68
N THR A 209 -14.32 14.99 3.55
CA THR A 209 -15.66 15.29 3.02
C THR A 209 -15.52 16.35 1.94
N GLY A 210 -15.73 15.99 0.67
CA GLY A 210 -15.55 16.89 -0.47
C GLY A 210 -14.19 17.57 -0.52
N ALA A 211 -13.18 16.96 0.08
CA ALA A 211 -11.85 17.52 0.30
C ALA A 211 -10.74 16.51 -0.04
N ALA A 212 -9.55 17.02 -0.29
CA ALA A 212 -8.35 16.23 -0.55
C ALA A 212 -7.17 16.75 0.26
N LEU A 213 -6.18 15.89 0.49
CA LEU A 213 -4.97 16.19 1.25
C LEU A 213 -3.70 16.14 0.40
N ALA A 214 -2.76 17.00 0.75
CA ALA A 214 -1.38 16.96 0.30
C ALA A 214 -0.44 17.24 1.47
N PHE A 215 0.83 16.84 1.34
CA PHE A 215 1.87 17.07 2.34
C PHE A 215 2.93 18.01 1.81
N ASP A 216 3.43 18.87 2.67
CA ASP A 216 4.58 19.72 2.44
C ASP A 216 5.66 19.36 3.47
N VAL A 217 6.89 19.17 3.02
CA VAL A 217 8.03 18.88 3.88
C VAL A 217 8.99 20.06 3.86
N ARG A 218 9.45 20.45 5.05
CA ARG A 218 10.54 21.42 5.22
C ARG A 218 11.73 20.76 5.91
N LEU A 219 12.92 21.04 5.37
CA LEU A 219 14.18 20.55 5.90
C LEU A 219 14.85 21.62 6.77
N ASN A 220 15.56 21.19 7.81
CA ASN A 220 16.28 22.08 8.71
C ASN A 220 17.45 22.77 7.95
N GLY A 221 17.44 24.10 7.98
CA GLY A 221 18.41 24.94 7.28
C GLY A 221 18.07 25.19 5.81
N ASP A 222 16.89 24.77 5.35
CA ASP A 222 16.39 25.00 4.00
C ASP A 222 15.20 25.98 4.01
N THR A 223 15.12 26.83 3.00
CA THR A 223 13.98 27.73 2.76
C THR A 223 12.96 27.14 1.79
N GLN A 224 13.32 26.07 1.08
CA GLN A 224 12.45 25.37 0.14
C GLN A 224 11.41 24.50 0.85
N ILE A 225 10.21 24.43 0.25
CA ILE A 225 9.14 23.51 0.62
C ILE A 225 9.04 22.43 -0.46
N TYR A 226 8.92 21.17 -0.04
CA TYR A 226 8.78 20.01 -0.90
C TYR A 226 7.34 19.48 -0.85
N PRO A 227 6.51 19.67 -1.90
CA PRO A 227 5.13 19.21 -1.92
C PRO A 227 5.00 17.75 -2.42
N SER A 228 4.08 16.99 -1.84
CA SER A 228 3.73 15.63 -2.27
C SER A 228 2.96 15.61 -3.59
N ASP A 229 2.13 16.64 -3.82
CA ASP A 229 1.22 16.73 -4.97
C ASP A 229 1.85 17.39 -6.19
N LEU A 230 3.12 17.82 -6.12
CA LEU A 230 3.81 18.55 -7.18
C LEU A 230 3.02 19.77 -7.72
N ASN A 231 2.12 20.33 -6.89
CA ASN A 231 1.14 21.36 -7.26
C ASN A 231 0.10 20.95 -8.31
N ASP A 232 -0.13 19.65 -8.51
CA ASP A 232 -1.17 19.08 -9.36
C ASP A 232 -2.30 18.47 -8.52
N ALA A 233 -3.52 18.99 -8.68
CA ALA A 233 -4.68 18.55 -7.93
C ALA A 233 -4.99 17.06 -8.09
N ARG A 234 -4.59 16.45 -9.22
CA ARG A 234 -4.80 15.03 -9.52
C ARG A 234 -3.92 14.11 -8.65
N LEU A 235 -2.87 14.65 -8.03
CA LEU A 235 -1.93 13.92 -7.17
C LEU A 235 -2.29 13.98 -5.68
N ARG A 236 -3.43 14.60 -5.35
CA ARG A 236 -3.91 14.73 -3.97
C ARG A 236 -4.68 13.49 -3.52
N ILE A 237 -4.75 13.30 -2.21
CA ILE A 237 -5.38 12.14 -1.58
C ILE A 237 -6.80 12.48 -1.17
N ASP A 238 -7.78 11.76 -1.69
CA ASP A 238 -9.22 12.01 -1.58
C ASP A 238 -9.99 10.81 -1.00
N ARG A 239 -9.29 9.98 -0.21
CA ARG A 239 -9.86 8.78 0.45
C ARG A 239 -9.70 8.83 1.98
N SER A 240 -10.67 8.26 2.69
CA SER A 240 -10.74 8.26 4.17
C SER A 240 -10.29 6.96 4.84
N VAL A 241 -9.67 6.05 4.09
CA VAL A 241 -8.98 4.87 4.64
C VAL A 241 -7.54 5.24 4.99
N PRO A 242 -6.85 4.56 5.94
CA PRO A 242 -5.42 4.76 6.12
C PRO A 242 -4.68 4.72 4.79
N PHE A 243 -3.80 5.70 4.57
CA PHE A 243 -3.11 5.88 3.30
C PHE A 243 -1.64 6.24 3.50
N ARG A 244 -0.86 6.08 2.43
CA ARG A 244 0.53 6.49 2.38
C ARG A 244 0.76 7.46 1.22
N SER A 245 1.66 8.40 1.41
CA SER A 245 2.15 9.34 0.40
C SER A 245 3.68 9.33 0.39
N ALA A 246 4.30 9.78 -0.71
CA ALA A 246 5.73 9.99 -0.79
C ALA A 246 6.06 11.42 -1.24
N VAL A 247 6.95 12.08 -0.50
CA VAL A 247 7.44 13.43 -0.79
C VAL A 247 8.87 13.35 -1.26
N ARG A 248 9.14 13.84 -2.47
CA ARG A 248 10.50 13.88 -3.02
C ARG A 248 11.34 14.90 -2.28
N LEU A 249 12.52 14.48 -1.82
CA LEU A 249 13.51 15.31 -1.15
C LEU A 249 14.83 15.34 -1.94
N PRO A 250 15.73 16.29 -1.65
CA PRO A 250 17.06 16.29 -2.23
C PRO A 250 17.81 14.99 -1.95
N ALA A 251 18.64 14.56 -2.91
CA ALA A 251 19.51 13.40 -2.74
C ALA A 251 20.41 13.56 -1.51
N GLY A 252 20.59 12.49 -0.75
CA GLY A 252 21.37 12.51 0.50
C GLY A 252 20.66 13.10 1.71
N THR A 253 19.38 13.48 1.60
CA THR A 253 18.58 13.85 2.78
C THR A 253 18.53 12.68 3.76
N ILE A 254 18.83 12.96 5.04
CA ILE A 254 18.77 11.97 6.12
C ILE A 254 17.57 12.24 7.04
N PRO A 255 17.04 11.23 7.75
CA PRO A 255 15.89 11.38 8.66
C PRO A 255 15.96 12.59 9.60
N SER A 256 17.14 12.89 10.14
CA SER A 256 17.32 13.98 11.10
C SER A 256 17.22 15.39 10.51
N LYS A 257 17.19 15.52 9.17
CA LYS A 257 17.02 16.81 8.48
C LYS A 257 15.56 17.22 8.31
N VAL A 258 14.61 16.29 8.42
CA VAL A 258 13.18 16.61 8.32
C VAL A 258 12.76 17.41 9.56
N GLU A 259 12.37 18.67 9.36
CA GLU A 259 12.03 19.61 10.44
C GLU A 259 10.52 19.65 10.67
N LYS A 260 9.76 19.81 9.57
CA LYS A 260 8.31 20.00 9.61
C LYS A 260 7.61 19.22 8.50
N ILE A 261 6.44 18.72 8.83
CA ILE A 261 5.49 18.13 7.88
C ILE A 261 4.20 18.93 8.02
N THR A 262 3.80 19.61 6.95
CA THR A 262 2.56 20.38 6.91
C THR A 262 1.55 19.64 6.06
N VAL A 263 0.36 19.41 6.60
CA VAL A 263 -0.77 18.85 5.87
C VAL A 263 -1.62 20.00 5.35
N ARG A 264 -1.90 20.00 4.04
CA ARG A 264 -2.76 20.96 3.37
C ARG A 264 -4.11 20.34 3.05
N CYS A 265 -5.20 21.02 3.45
CA CYS A 265 -6.55 20.64 3.05
C CYS A 265 -6.96 21.40 1.79
N HIS A 266 -7.48 20.68 0.80
CA HIS A 266 -7.90 21.22 -0.49
C HIS A 266 -9.36 20.88 -0.75
N GLU A 267 -10.05 21.72 -1.51
CA GLU A 267 -11.34 21.37 -2.06
C GLU A 267 -11.20 20.39 -3.24
N THR A 268 -12.21 19.56 -3.44
CA THR A 268 -12.35 18.71 -4.62
C THR A 268 -13.43 19.27 -5.53
N ALA A 269 -13.48 18.76 -6.77
CA ALA A 269 -14.57 19.06 -7.70
C ALA A 269 -15.93 18.51 -7.21
N GLN A 270 -15.93 17.56 -6.28
CA GLN A 270 -17.15 17.00 -5.72
C GLN A 270 -17.88 18.04 -4.86
N ALA A 271 -19.15 18.27 -5.16
CA ALA A 271 -20.01 19.09 -4.32
C ALA A 271 -20.24 18.38 -2.98
N ALA A 272 -20.03 19.09 -1.88
CA ALA A 272 -20.32 18.59 -0.54
C ALA A 272 -20.59 19.77 0.39
N ASP A 273 -21.59 19.61 1.25
CA ASP A 273 -21.82 20.55 2.34
C ASP A 273 -20.71 20.40 3.38
N ARG A 274 -20.19 21.54 3.87
CA ARG A 274 -19.16 21.59 4.93
C ARG A 274 -17.89 20.78 4.59
N ARG A 275 -17.28 21.09 3.45
CA ARG A 275 -15.99 20.52 3.02
C ARG A 275 -14.96 20.59 4.15
N ALA A 276 -14.31 19.47 4.45
CA ALA A 276 -13.37 19.41 5.55
C ALA A 276 -12.41 18.20 5.45
N CYS A 277 -11.24 18.39 6.05
CA CYS A 277 -10.31 17.33 6.43
C CYS A 277 -10.33 17.22 7.96
N ARG A 278 -10.87 16.12 8.51
CA ARG A 278 -11.01 15.91 9.96
C ARG A 278 -10.09 14.80 10.44
N ARG A 279 -9.78 14.82 11.73
CA ARG A 279 -9.00 13.78 12.43
C ARG A 279 -7.72 13.39 11.70
N VAL A 280 -7.04 14.38 11.14
CA VAL A 280 -5.77 14.18 10.44
C VAL A 280 -4.74 13.68 11.46
N ARG A 281 -4.15 12.52 11.18
CA ARG A 281 -3.11 11.90 12.00
C ARG A 281 -1.97 11.42 11.11
N LEU A 282 -0.75 11.65 11.56
CA LEU A 282 0.43 10.98 11.00
C LEU A 282 0.63 9.64 11.71
N GLY A 283 0.91 8.61 10.92
CA GLY A 283 1.35 7.30 11.38
C GLY A 283 2.87 7.18 11.26
N LYS A 284 3.34 6.09 10.65
CA LYS A 284 4.77 5.90 10.37
C LYS A 284 5.32 6.94 9.39
N LEU A 285 6.52 7.41 9.70
CA LEU A 285 7.34 8.24 8.82
C LEU A 285 8.64 7.51 8.58
N LEU A 286 9.03 7.33 7.32
CA LEU A 286 10.23 6.57 6.98
C LEU A 286 10.91 7.08 5.71
N MET A 287 12.21 6.82 5.62
CA MET A 287 13.00 6.93 4.39
C MET A 287 13.67 5.60 4.12
N LEU A 288 13.86 5.24 2.85
CA LEU A 288 14.61 4.03 2.50
C LEU A 288 16.12 4.33 2.57
N ASP A 289 16.90 3.42 3.14
CA ASP A 289 18.37 3.52 3.09
C ASP A 289 18.95 3.03 1.76
N ARG A 290 20.28 2.95 1.68
CA ARG A 290 20.99 2.51 0.46
C ARG A 290 20.60 1.10 -0.01
N ASP A 291 20.17 0.25 0.92
CA ASP A 291 19.81 -1.16 0.72
C ASP A 291 18.27 -1.32 0.62
N TYR A 292 17.54 -0.21 0.46
CA TYR A 292 16.07 -0.13 0.40
C TYR A 292 15.37 -0.56 1.70
N VAL A 293 16.08 -0.53 2.83
CA VAL A 293 15.50 -0.84 4.14
C VAL A 293 14.86 0.41 4.74
N PRO A 294 13.58 0.36 5.17
CA PRO A 294 12.93 1.48 5.85
C PRO A 294 13.67 1.90 7.13
N ARG A 295 13.97 3.20 7.22
CA ARG A 295 14.52 3.85 8.41
C ARG A 295 13.46 4.79 8.98
N PRO A 296 12.91 4.48 10.16
CA PRO A 296 11.89 5.32 10.76
C PRO A 296 12.47 6.67 11.18
N LEU A 297 11.63 7.70 11.11
CA LEU A 297 11.90 9.01 11.70
C LEU A 297 11.42 9.03 13.16
N GLU A 298 11.97 9.97 13.94
CA GLU A 298 11.46 10.26 15.27
C GLU A 298 10.02 10.77 15.22
N GLN A 299 9.32 10.67 16.35
CA GLN A 299 7.92 11.09 16.44
C GLN A 299 7.78 12.59 16.23
N PHE A 300 6.81 12.95 15.39
CA PHE A 300 6.36 14.33 15.21
C PHE A 300 5.16 14.57 16.10
N SER A 301 5.19 15.64 16.88
CA SER A 301 4.05 16.02 17.72
C SER A 301 3.00 16.71 16.86
N ALA A 302 1.76 16.23 16.97
CA ALA A 302 0.59 16.87 16.40
C ALA A 302 0.05 17.95 17.36
N PRO A 303 -0.49 19.07 16.87
CA PRO A 303 -1.46 19.81 17.64
C PRO A 303 -2.73 18.94 17.87
N PRO A 304 -3.51 19.18 18.94
CA PRO A 304 -4.73 18.42 19.22
C PRO A 304 -5.73 18.47 18.05
N GLU A 305 -6.58 17.44 17.98
CA GLU A 305 -7.55 17.13 16.91
C GLU A 305 -7.81 18.27 15.91
N SER A 306 -7.21 18.16 14.72
CA SER A 306 -7.34 19.18 13.68
C SER A 306 -8.55 18.90 12.80
N GLN A 307 -9.49 19.84 12.78
CA GLN A 307 -10.44 20.02 11.68
C GLN A 307 -9.91 21.15 10.80
N LEU A 308 -9.75 20.87 9.51
CA LEU A 308 -9.29 21.83 8.50
C LEU A 308 -10.38 22.07 7.47
N ALA A 309 -10.70 23.32 7.20
CA ALA A 309 -11.40 23.73 5.99
C ALA A 309 -10.43 23.73 4.79
N PRO A 310 -10.93 23.61 3.54
CA PRO A 310 -10.11 23.84 2.35
C PRO A 310 -9.35 25.18 2.43
N GLY A 311 -8.05 25.14 2.14
CA GLY A 311 -7.13 26.27 2.27
C GLY A 311 -6.42 26.36 3.63
N GLU A 312 -6.90 25.64 4.64
CA GLU A 312 -6.22 25.55 5.93
C GLU A 312 -5.14 24.46 5.94
N THR A 313 -4.22 24.62 6.89
CA THR A 313 -3.09 23.69 7.08
C THR A 313 -2.89 23.36 8.55
N VAL A 314 -2.32 22.20 8.81
CA VAL A 314 -1.81 21.82 10.13
C VAL A 314 -0.35 21.41 10.01
N THR A 315 0.49 21.91 10.91
CA THR A 315 1.93 21.62 10.89
C THR A 315 2.31 20.70 12.04
N PHE A 316 2.91 19.58 11.70
CA PHE A 316 3.56 18.66 12.62
C PHE A 316 5.04 19.04 12.69
N SER A 317 5.52 19.30 13.90
CA SER A 317 6.94 19.61 14.15
C SER A 317 7.58 18.44 14.88
N ARG A 318 8.87 18.24 14.64
CA ARG A 318 9.65 17.26 15.39
C ARG A 318 9.62 17.61 16.87
N ALA A 319 9.33 16.63 17.74
CA ALA A 319 9.35 16.86 19.18
C ALA A 319 10.76 17.31 19.60
N GLN A 320 10.86 18.41 20.36
CA GLN A 320 12.11 18.79 20.99
C GLN A 320 12.40 17.78 22.10
N ARG A 321 13.58 17.14 22.07
CA ARG A 321 14.07 16.33 23.17
C ARG A 321 14.56 17.22 24.31
#